data_AF-A0A821XAY0-F1
#
_entry.id   AF-A0A821XAY0-F1
#
_cell.length_a   1.000
_cell.length_b   1.000
_cell.length_c   1.000
_cell.angle_alpha   90.00
_cell.angle_beta   90.00
_cell.angle_gamma   90.00
#
_symmetry.space_group_name_H-M   'P 1'
#
loop_
_entity.id
_entity.type
_entity.pdbx_description
1 polymer ?
#
loop_
_entity_poly.entity_id
_entity_poly.type
_entity_poly.pdbx_seq_one_letter_code
_entity_poly.pdbx_strand_id
1 'polypeptide(L)'
;MEKKKVEVENGRFLEHVEAVEPIKNPELRRIISSPRNKSETRYITPVTVPLRDIFGSHETGEFIICDAPGFGDTAGPEVDIANGVGVIEAIRGCKSVKILALSSYKSLGDRGQGIQKLTHLLINMMRDIEDRLGSIFYGFTKYPSSSDISALLIDVKISKVDTDPLLRSDSAFVAVLTDMINKTKVGVEKIDPLSGDPKRTIERLKQVRGIMYPRDVFQFSMSENTQACIASQVQRDSSNVKVALKHRNHALVKHYLNNVKTLNDLLEQSSIRDAYAEL
;
A
#
# COMPACT_ATOMS: atom_id res chain seq x y z
N MET A 1 10.77 -10.59 21.31
CA MET A 1 11.48 -10.06 20.13
C MET A 1 12.82 -9.51 20.61
N GLU A 2 13.89 -9.66 19.84
CA GLU A 2 15.20 -9.07 20.17
C GLU A 2 15.86 -8.42 18.94
N LYS A 3 16.77 -7.47 19.19
CA LYS A 3 17.60 -6.86 18.14
C LYS A 3 18.85 -7.71 17.92
N LYS A 4 19.09 -8.12 16.68
CA LYS A 4 20.34 -8.74 16.23
C LYS A 4 21.04 -7.87 15.19
N LYS A 5 22.37 -7.86 15.25
CA LYS A 5 23.20 -7.36 14.15
C LYS A 5 23.47 -8.51 13.20
N VAL A 6 22.98 -8.37 11.98
CA VAL A 6 23.16 -9.37 10.92
C VAL A 6 24.11 -8.78 9.90
N GLU A 7 25.22 -9.47 9.65
CA GLU A 7 26.13 -9.09 8.57
C GLU A 7 25.40 -9.27 7.23
N VAL A 8 25.42 -8.27 6.37
CA VAL A 8 24.74 -8.31 5.06
C VAL A 8 25.71 -8.38 3.89
N GLU A 9 26.87 -7.74 4.01
CA GLU A 9 27.98 -7.73 3.06
C GLU A 9 29.27 -7.55 3.87
N ASN A 10 30.43 -8.02 3.37
CA ASN A 10 31.73 -8.00 4.09
C ASN A 10 31.94 -6.77 5.01
N GLY A 11 31.80 -6.95 6.33
CA GLY A 11 32.00 -5.91 7.34
C GLY A 11 30.84 -4.91 7.53
N ARG A 12 29.75 -5.04 6.77
CA ARG A 12 28.53 -4.23 6.86
C ARG A 12 27.43 -5.00 7.59
N PHE A 13 26.92 -4.40 8.66
CA PHE A 13 25.88 -4.99 9.50
C PHE A 13 24.59 -4.17 9.43
N LEU A 14 23.44 -4.86 9.44
CA LEU A 14 22.13 -4.25 9.64
C LEU A 14 21.50 -4.75 10.93
N GLU A 15 20.77 -3.87 11.61
CA GLU A 15 19.92 -4.25 12.72
C GLU A 15 18.65 -4.95 12.21
N HIS A 16 18.35 -6.12 12.76
CA HIS A 16 17.17 -6.90 12.49
C HIS A 16 16.44 -7.23 13.79
N VAL A 17 15.10 -7.27 13.75
CA VAL A 17 14.28 -7.70 14.88
C VAL A 17 13.73 -9.07 14.58
N GLU A 18 13.97 -10.02 15.47
CA GLU A 18 13.49 -11.40 15.33
C GLU A 18 12.79 -11.93 16.58
N ALA A 19 11.98 -12.97 16.40
CA ALA A 19 11.31 -13.65 17.49
C ALA A 19 12.33 -14.45 18.32
N VAL A 20 12.27 -14.28 19.65
CA VAL A 20 13.15 -14.99 20.60
C VAL A 20 12.57 -16.36 20.95
N GLU A 21 11.23 -16.43 21.01
CA GLU A 21 10.50 -17.66 21.31
C GLU A 21 9.97 -18.32 20.03
N PRO A 22 9.74 -19.65 20.07
CA PRO A 22 9.11 -20.35 18.96
C PRO A 22 7.75 -19.73 18.59
N ILE A 23 7.59 -19.45 17.30
CA ILE A 23 6.35 -18.90 16.74
C ILE A 23 5.23 -19.94 16.90
N LYS A 24 4.27 -19.62 17.78
CA LYS A 24 3.11 -20.48 18.07
C LYS A 24 2.07 -20.48 16.93
N ASN A 25 1.86 -19.33 16.29
CA ASN A 25 0.92 -19.21 15.19
C ASN A 25 1.51 -19.84 13.91
N PRO A 26 0.91 -20.91 13.36
CA PRO A 26 1.47 -21.59 12.18
C PRO A 26 1.46 -20.72 10.92
N GLU A 27 0.56 -19.75 10.80
CA GLU A 27 0.46 -18.86 9.64
C GLU A 27 1.65 -17.90 9.55
N LEU A 28 2.17 -17.46 10.71
CA LEU A 28 3.38 -16.64 10.79
C LEU A 28 4.64 -17.36 10.31
N ARG A 29 4.64 -18.70 10.21
CA ARG A 29 5.80 -19.46 9.68
C ARG A 29 6.02 -19.23 8.18
N ARG A 30 5.00 -18.71 7.48
CA ARG A 30 5.09 -18.34 6.06
C ARG A 30 5.61 -16.92 5.85
N ILE A 31 5.64 -16.11 6.91
CA ILE A 31 6.17 -14.75 6.86
C ILE A 31 7.68 -14.81 7.08
N ILE A 32 8.43 -14.46 6.05
CA ILE A 32 9.88 -14.42 6.10
C ILE A 32 10.31 -12.98 6.35
N SER A 33 10.88 -12.71 7.52
CA SER A 33 11.55 -11.45 7.81
C SER A 33 13.07 -11.63 7.68
N SER A 34 13.73 -10.76 6.92
CA SER A 34 15.19 -10.78 6.79
C SER A 34 15.70 -9.37 6.56
N PRO A 35 16.87 -9.00 7.10
CA PRO A 35 17.52 -7.72 6.81
C PRO A 35 18.05 -7.64 5.38
N ARG A 36 18.15 -8.77 4.66
CA ARG A 36 18.60 -8.86 3.27
C ARG A 36 17.44 -8.92 2.26
N ASN A 37 16.22 -9.21 2.71
CA ASN A 37 15.08 -9.30 1.81
C ASN A 37 14.61 -7.90 1.40
N LYS A 38 14.68 -7.60 0.11
CA LYS A 38 13.76 -6.62 -0.51
C LYS A 38 12.39 -7.27 -0.58
N SER A 39 11.31 -6.53 -0.31
CA SER A 39 9.95 -7.06 -0.13
C SER A 39 9.63 -8.18 -1.14
N GLU A 40 9.66 -9.43 -0.65
CA GLU A 40 9.37 -10.63 -1.45
C GLU A 40 7.89 -11.02 -1.36
N THR A 41 7.09 -10.25 -0.61
CA THR A 41 5.66 -10.47 -0.48
C THR A 41 5.01 -10.23 -1.85
N ARG A 42 4.83 -11.30 -2.63
CA ARG A 42 4.17 -11.29 -3.95
C ARG A 42 2.65 -11.33 -3.84
N TYR A 43 2.12 -11.68 -2.67
CA TYR A 43 0.70 -11.87 -2.42
C TYR A 43 0.34 -11.40 -1.02
N ILE A 44 -0.91 -10.99 -0.81
CA ILE A 44 -1.41 -10.75 0.55
C ILE A 44 -1.28 -12.04 1.37
N THR A 45 -0.62 -11.93 2.52
CA THR A 45 -0.49 -13.02 3.48
C THR A 45 -1.34 -12.71 4.70
N PRO A 46 -2.52 -13.35 4.86
CA PRO A 46 -3.35 -13.18 6.04
C PRO A 46 -2.77 -13.93 7.24
N VAL A 47 -2.89 -13.32 8.41
CA VAL A 47 -2.57 -13.90 9.71
C VAL A 47 -3.75 -13.67 10.63
N THR A 48 -4.38 -14.76 11.02
CA THR A 48 -5.48 -14.83 11.97
C THR A 48 -4.92 -14.82 13.37
N VAL A 49 -5.38 -13.87 14.18
CA VAL A 49 -4.98 -13.73 15.57
C VAL A 49 -6.22 -13.73 16.46
N PRO A 50 -6.41 -14.77 17.29
CA PRO A 50 -7.49 -14.82 18.25
C PRO A 50 -7.39 -13.66 19.25
N LEU A 51 -8.50 -12.96 19.51
CA LEU A 51 -8.51 -11.84 20.46
C LEU A 51 -8.13 -12.29 21.88
N ARG A 52 -8.47 -13.53 22.24
CA ARG A 52 -8.07 -14.13 23.52
C ARG A 52 -6.56 -14.19 23.75
N ASP A 53 -5.76 -14.26 22.68
CA ASP A 53 -4.30 -14.35 22.78
C ASP A 53 -3.68 -12.98 23.13
N ILE A 54 -4.45 -11.89 22.96
CA ILE A 54 -4.04 -10.50 23.24
C ILE A 54 -4.68 -9.98 24.52
N PHE A 55 -5.97 -10.25 24.70
CA PHE A 55 -6.79 -9.67 25.76
C PHE A 55 -7.06 -10.64 26.92
N GLY A 56 -6.84 -11.94 26.72
CA GLY A 56 -7.15 -12.99 27.68
C GLY A 56 -8.45 -13.76 27.37
N SER A 57 -8.71 -14.82 28.13
CA SER A 57 -9.74 -15.84 27.84
C SER A 57 -11.19 -15.35 27.72
N HIS A 58 -11.50 -14.14 28.22
CA HIS A 58 -12.85 -13.57 28.20
C HIS A 58 -13.22 -12.92 26.86
N GLU A 59 -12.24 -12.60 26.01
CA GLU A 59 -12.49 -11.98 24.70
C GLU A 59 -12.67 -13.04 23.62
N THR A 60 -13.76 -12.90 22.86
CA THR A 60 -14.15 -13.83 21.79
C THR A 60 -13.95 -13.20 20.42
N GLY A 61 -13.62 -14.01 19.43
CA GLY A 61 -13.41 -13.58 18.05
C GLY A 61 -11.94 -13.48 17.68
N GLU A 62 -11.69 -12.97 16.48
CA GLU A 62 -10.38 -12.91 15.86
C GLU A 62 -10.22 -11.63 15.05
N PHE A 63 -8.97 -11.19 14.88
CA PHE A 63 -8.61 -10.25 13.84
C PHE A 63 -7.82 -10.99 12.76
N ILE A 64 -7.95 -10.57 11.51
CA ILE A 64 -7.07 -11.01 10.42
C ILE A 64 -6.20 -9.81 10.01
N ILE A 65 -4.88 -9.88 10.24
CA ILE A 65 -3.92 -8.92 9.68
C ILE A 65 -3.46 -9.46 8.35
N CYS A 66 -3.54 -8.62 7.34
CA CYS A 66 -3.03 -8.92 6.01
C CYS A 66 -1.70 -8.19 5.84
N ASP A 67 -0.60 -8.92 5.74
CA ASP A 67 0.64 -8.36 5.22
C ASP A 67 0.50 -8.21 3.70
N ALA A 68 0.71 -7.01 3.19
CA ALA A 68 0.55 -6.68 1.77
C ALA A 68 1.93 -6.38 1.14
N PRO A 69 2.13 -6.73 -0.15
CA PRO A 69 3.26 -6.25 -0.93
C PRO A 69 3.49 -4.75 -0.75
N GLY A 70 4.76 -4.33 -0.71
CA GLY A 70 5.09 -2.91 -0.83
C GLY A 70 4.73 -2.40 -2.22
N PHE A 71 3.94 -1.31 -2.28
CA PHE A 71 3.63 -0.65 -3.55
C PHE A 71 4.83 0.17 -4.05
N GLY A 72 5.19 0.01 -5.33
CA GLY A 72 6.26 0.79 -5.98
C GLY A 72 7.70 0.39 -5.63
N ASP A 73 7.91 -0.71 -4.90
CA ASP A 73 9.23 -1.23 -4.51
C ASP A 73 9.45 -2.64 -5.10
N THR A 74 9.13 -2.80 -6.39
CA THR A 74 9.04 -4.11 -7.05
C THR A 74 10.15 -4.35 -8.08
N ALA A 75 10.33 -5.62 -8.46
CA ALA A 75 11.31 -6.05 -9.46
C ALA A 75 10.92 -5.75 -10.92
N GLY A 76 10.00 -4.81 -11.16
CA GLY A 76 9.56 -4.39 -12.48
C GLY A 76 8.04 -4.12 -12.60
N PRO A 77 7.59 -3.52 -13.71
CA PRO A 77 6.18 -3.22 -13.95
C PRO A 77 5.24 -4.43 -13.85
N GLU A 78 5.67 -5.60 -14.32
CA GLU A 78 4.86 -6.82 -14.30
C GLU A 78 4.57 -7.30 -12.87
N VAL A 79 5.58 -7.20 -12.00
CA VAL A 79 5.44 -7.55 -10.57
C VAL A 79 4.56 -6.52 -9.86
N ASP A 80 4.69 -5.24 -10.20
CA ASP A 80 3.82 -4.18 -9.67
C ASP A 80 2.35 -4.40 -10.06
N ILE A 81 2.07 -4.77 -11.31
CA ILE A 81 0.71 -5.12 -11.77
C ILE A 81 0.19 -6.33 -10.99
N ALA A 82 0.96 -7.42 -10.92
CA ALA A 82 0.55 -8.64 -10.25
C ALA A 82 0.24 -8.38 -8.75
N ASN A 83 1.10 -7.62 -8.08
CA ASN A 83 0.91 -7.21 -6.69
C ASN A 83 -0.34 -6.33 -6.54
N GLY A 84 -0.51 -5.33 -7.40
CA GLY A 84 -1.68 -4.45 -7.37
C GLY A 84 -2.99 -5.22 -7.55
N VAL A 85 -3.05 -6.15 -8.51
CA VAL A 85 -4.25 -6.96 -8.78
C VAL A 85 -4.51 -7.88 -7.60
N GLY A 86 -3.48 -8.58 -7.11
CA GLY A 86 -3.61 -9.49 -5.98
C GLY A 86 -4.07 -8.79 -4.69
N VAL A 87 -3.53 -7.60 -4.41
CA VAL A 87 -3.92 -6.81 -3.24
C VAL A 87 -5.35 -6.35 -3.33
N ILE A 88 -5.73 -5.75 -4.47
CA ILE A 88 -7.06 -5.18 -4.63
C ILE A 88 -8.13 -6.26 -4.66
N GLU A 89 -7.93 -7.37 -5.38
CA GLU A 89 -8.92 -8.45 -5.40
C GLU A 89 -9.09 -9.11 -4.02
N ALA A 90 -8.01 -9.28 -3.26
CA ALA A 90 -8.11 -9.76 -1.88
C ALA A 90 -8.88 -8.78 -0.97
N ILE A 91 -8.61 -7.47 -1.08
CA ILE A 91 -9.35 -6.44 -0.33
C ILE A 91 -10.83 -6.43 -0.72
N ARG A 92 -11.15 -6.51 -2.02
CA ARG A 92 -12.53 -6.52 -2.55
C ARG A 92 -13.32 -7.76 -2.15
N GLY A 93 -12.65 -8.86 -1.84
CA GLY A 93 -13.26 -10.09 -1.32
C GLY A 93 -13.68 -10.01 0.16
N CYS A 94 -13.19 -9.03 0.91
CA CYS A 94 -13.50 -8.88 2.33
C CYS A 94 -14.91 -8.32 2.57
N LYS A 95 -15.55 -8.69 3.68
CA LYS A 95 -16.82 -8.09 4.13
C LYS A 95 -16.64 -6.62 4.56
N SER A 96 -15.54 -6.34 5.23
CA SER A 96 -15.15 -5.00 5.67
C SER A 96 -13.64 -4.93 5.87
N VAL A 97 -13.04 -3.76 5.64
CA VAL A 97 -11.59 -3.56 5.81
C VAL A 97 -11.30 -2.31 6.63
N LYS A 98 -10.26 -2.39 7.47
CA LYS A 98 -9.64 -1.24 8.15
C LYS A 98 -8.24 -1.06 7.60
N ILE A 99 -7.80 0.18 7.40
CA ILE A 99 -6.49 0.45 6.80
C ILE A 99 -5.50 0.84 7.88
N LEU A 100 -4.44 0.06 8.04
CA LEU A 100 -3.26 0.43 8.82
C LEU A 100 -2.21 1.04 7.89
N ALA A 101 -2.20 2.37 7.82
CA ALA A 101 -1.26 3.12 7.00
C ALA A 101 0.04 3.36 7.79
N LEU A 102 1.09 2.60 7.45
CA LEU A 102 2.38 2.67 8.15
C LEU A 102 3.33 3.66 7.48
N SER A 103 3.86 4.60 8.27
CA SER A 103 4.96 5.47 7.88
C SER A 103 6.21 5.18 8.70
N SER A 104 7.34 4.99 8.04
CA SER A 104 8.63 4.76 8.70
C SER A 104 9.48 6.03 8.72
N TYR A 105 10.15 6.32 9.84
CA TYR A 105 11.09 7.45 9.92
C TYR A 105 12.17 7.39 8.82
N LYS A 106 12.69 6.19 8.54
CA LYS A 106 13.70 5.98 7.48
C LYS A 106 13.17 6.26 6.08
N SER A 107 11.87 6.12 5.83
CA SER A 107 11.26 6.35 4.52
C SER A 107 10.80 7.79 4.34
N LEU A 108 10.87 8.62 5.39
CA LEU A 108 10.47 10.01 5.33
C LEU A 108 11.28 10.81 4.29
N GLY A 109 12.55 10.46 4.13
CA GLY A 109 13.52 11.18 3.30
C GLY A 109 13.77 12.60 3.82
N ASP A 110 14.57 13.38 3.10
CA ASP A 110 14.99 14.72 3.54
C ASP A 110 13.83 15.73 3.60
N ARG A 111 12.68 15.40 3.01
CA ARG A 111 11.61 16.37 2.68
C ARG A 111 10.18 15.81 2.77
N GLY A 112 9.95 14.75 3.56
CA GLY A 112 8.61 14.19 3.74
C GLY A 112 8.08 13.35 2.58
N GLN A 113 8.95 12.93 1.65
CA GLN A 113 8.59 12.13 0.48
C GLN A 113 7.84 10.84 0.86
N GLY A 114 8.21 10.20 1.98
CA GLY A 114 7.50 9.02 2.46
C GLY A 114 6.03 9.26 2.77
N ILE A 115 5.71 10.44 3.32
CA ILE A 115 4.32 10.83 3.61
C ILE A 115 3.56 11.09 2.31
N GLN A 116 4.17 11.80 1.36
CA GLN A 116 3.56 12.06 0.06
C GLN A 116 3.23 10.76 -0.68
N LYS A 117 4.19 9.83 -0.74
CA LYS A 117 4.00 8.51 -1.35
C LYS A 117 2.86 7.73 -0.69
N LEU A 118 2.82 7.72 0.64
CA LEU A 118 1.74 7.06 1.39
C LEU A 118 0.38 7.70 1.08
N THR A 119 0.30 9.03 1.05
CA THR A 119 -0.93 9.75 0.72
C THR A 119 -1.41 9.43 -0.69
N HIS A 120 -0.55 9.52 -1.71
CA HIS A 120 -0.91 9.18 -3.09
C HIS A 120 -1.31 7.71 -3.23
N LEU A 121 -0.64 6.79 -2.52
CA LEU A 121 -1.03 5.38 -2.51
C LEU A 121 -2.47 5.21 -2.03
N LEU A 122 -2.83 5.84 -0.90
CA LEU A 122 -4.18 5.75 -0.35
C LEU A 122 -5.22 6.33 -1.32
N ILE A 123 -4.94 7.49 -1.93
CA ILE A 123 -5.83 8.15 -2.90
C ILE A 123 -6.03 7.28 -4.13
N ASN A 124 -4.96 6.70 -4.66
CA ASN A 124 -5.05 5.90 -5.88
C ASN A 124 -5.80 4.58 -5.65
N MET A 125 -5.68 3.99 -4.46
CA MET A 125 -6.33 2.73 -4.10
C MET A 125 -7.82 2.86 -3.78
N MET A 126 -8.29 4.04 -3.33
CA MET A 126 -9.64 4.23 -2.80
C MET A 126 -10.38 5.37 -3.51
N ARG A 127 -11.59 5.09 -3.97
CA ARG A 127 -12.53 6.10 -4.45
C ARG A 127 -13.08 6.92 -3.29
N ASP A 128 -13.25 8.22 -3.53
CA ASP A 128 -13.86 9.17 -2.58
C ASP A 128 -13.21 9.08 -1.19
N ILE A 129 -11.88 9.10 -1.15
CA ILE A 129 -11.09 8.86 0.06
C ILE A 129 -11.48 9.81 1.20
N GLU A 130 -11.91 11.03 0.89
CA GLU A 130 -12.37 12.03 1.85
C GLU A 130 -13.49 11.48 2.75
N ASP A 131 -14.40 10.68 2.20
CA ASP A 131 -15.51 10.05 2.94
C ASP A 131 -15.07 8.78 3.70
N ARG A 132 -13.83 8.37 3.55
CA ARG A 132 -13.27 7.11 4.08
C ARG A 132 -12.17 7.33 5.11
N LEU A 133 -11.74 8.57 5.33
CA LEU A 133 -10.68 8.95 6.28
C LEU A 133 -10.89 8.37 7.68
N GLY A 134 -12.14 8.27 8.15
CA GLY A 134 -12.48 7.66 9.44
C GLY A 134 -12.10 6.18 9.60
N SER A 135 -11.79 5.48 8.49
CA SER A 135 -11.40 4.07 8.47
C SER A 135 -9.89 3.84 8.38
N ILE A 136 -9.12 4.93 8.29
CA ILE A 136 -7.66 4.90 8.16
C ILE A 136 -7.03 5.12 9.53
N PHE A 137 -6.14 4.22 9.91
CA PHE A 137 -5.36 4.29 11.13
C PHE A 137 -3.89 4.47 10.78
N TYR A 138 -3.29 5.59 11.18
CA TYR A 138 -1.90 5.92 10.86
C TYR A 138 -0.97 5.41 11.96
N GLY A 139 -0.06 4.51 11.60
CA GLY A 139 0.99 4.00 12.48
C GLY A 139 2.35 4.54 12.08
N PHE A 140 3.13 4.98 13.06
CA PHE A 140 4.45 5.56 12.84
C PHE A 140 5.53 4.64 13.43
N THR A 141 6.36 4.07 12.58
CA THR A 141 7.39 3.09 12.98
C THR A 141 8.79 3.66 12.84
N LYS A 142 9.72 3.21 13.70
CA LYS A 142 11.14 3.63 13.71
C LYS A 142 11.39 5.11 13.99
N TYR A 143 10.38 5.86 14.45
CA TYR A 143 10.57 7.25 14.88
C TYR A 143 11.27 7.29 16.24
N PRO A 144 12.27 8.16 16.44
CA PRO A 144 12.83 8.42 17.77
C PRO A 144 11.75 8.77 18.79
N SER A 145 11.94 8.38 20.05
CA SER A 145 10.99 8.66 21.12
C SER A 145 10.76 10.16 21.30
N SER A 146 11.80 10.97 21.11
CA SER A 146 11.78 12.44 21.17
C SER A 146 11.11 13.13 19.97
N SER A 147 10.83 12.41 18.88
CA SER A 147 10.26 13.04 17.68
C SER A 147 8.81 13.44 17.89
N ASP A 148 8.52 14.71 17.60
CA ASP A 148 7.16 15.23 17.46
C ASP A 148 6.66 14.99 16.02
N ILE A 149 5.88 13.93 15.85
CA ILE A 149 5.32 13.55 14.56
C ILE A 149 4.28 14.58 14.09
N SER A 150 3.55 15.22 15.00
CA SER A 150 2.56 16.23 14.62
C SER A 150 3.25 17.45 14.03
N ALA A 151 4.29 17.96 14.69
CA ALA A 151 5.09 19.07 14.18
C ALA A 151 5.71 18.74 12.82
N LEU A 152 6.22 17.52 12.66
CA LEU A 152 6.81 17.05 11.41
C LEU A 152 5.80 17.01 10.24
N LEU A 153 4.57 16.55 10.48
CA LEU A 153 3.53 16.55 9.44
C LEU A 153 3.06 17.97 9.09
N ILE A 154 3.01 18.87 10.09
CA ILE A 154 2.71 20.28 9.87
C ILE A 154 3.80 20.92 9.01
N ASP A 155 5.08 20.64 9.29
CA ASP A 155 6.19 21.12 8.48
C ASP A 155 6.13 20.61 7.04
N VAL A 156 5.77 19.34 6.83
CA VAL A 156 5.53 18.81 5.48
C VAL A 156 4.39 19.56 4.77
N LYS A 157 3.30 19.86 5.48
CA LYS A 157 2.19 20.65 4.91
C LYS A 157 2.67 22.04 4.49
N ILE A 158 3.34 22.77 5.37
CA ILE A 158 3.79 24.14 5.11
C ILE A 158 4.84 24.17 4.00
N SER A 159 5.87 23.32 4.10
CA SER A 159 7.03 23.37 3.20
C SER A 159 6.77 22.76 1.83
N LYS A 160 5.71 21.95 1.66
CA LYS A 160 5.39 21.27 0.39
C LYS A 160 4.01 21.59 -0.15
N VAL A 161 2.98 21.40 0.66
CA VAL A 161 1.61 21.54 0.17
C VAL A 161 1.29 23.01 -0.04
N ASP A 162 1.63 23.87 0.92
CA ASP A 162 1.27 25.29 0.83
C ASP A 162 2.12 26.05 -0.19
N THR A 163 3.30 25.51 -0.55
CA THR A 163 4.25 26.08 -1.52
C THR A 163 4.09 25.54 -2.94
N ASP A 164 3.43 24.39 -3.13
CA ASP A 164 3.15 23.78 -4.43
C ASP A 164 1.67 23.96 -4.81
N PRO A 165 1.36 24.82 -5.80
CA PRO A 165 -0.02 25.06 -6.23
C PRO A 165 -0.78 23.80 -6.68
N LEU A 166 -0.09 22.80 -7.23
CA LEU A 166 -0.71 21.56 -7.68
C LEU A 166 -1.15 20.72 -6.47
N LEU A 167 -0.25 20.51 -5.50
CA LEU A 167 -0.60 19.79 -4.27
C LEU A 167 -1.63 20.54 -3.43
N ARG A 168 -1.57 21.88 -3.42
CA ARG A 168 -2.54 22.71 -2.69
C ARG A 168 -3.96 22.60 -3.25
N SER A 169 -4.09 22.38 -4.55
CA SER A 169 -5.39 22.23 -5.23
C SER A 169 -5.90 20.79 -5.26
N ASP A 170 -5.06 19.80 -4.95
CA ASP A 170 -5.45 18.42 -4.74
C ASP A 170 -6.19 18.25 -3.40
N SER A 171 -7.52 18.33 -3.45
CA SER A 171 -8.38 18.24 -2.26
C SER A 171 -8.21 16.93 -1.50
N ALA A 172 -8.06 15.81 -2.21
CA ALA A 172 -7.90 14.49 -1.63
C ALA A 172 -6.57 14.40 -0.87
N PHE A 173 -5.49 14.90 -1.47
CA PHE A 173 -4.18 14.97 -0.82
C PHE A 173 -4.22 15.83 0.44
N VAL A 174 -4.78 17.03 0.35
CA VAL A 174 -4.89 17.95 1.49
C VAL A 174 -5.74 17.33 2.61
N ALA A 175 -6.82 16.62 2.26
CA ALA A 175 -7.71 15.97 3.21
C ALA A 175 -7.01 14.85 3.98
N VAL A 176 -6.30 13.95 3.29
CA VAL A 176 -5.54 12.86 3.92
C VAL A 176 -4.46 13.39 4.85
N LEU A 177 -3.66 14.37 4.40
CA LEU A 177 -2.60 14.94 5.24
C LEU A 177 -3.19 15.66 6.46
N THR A 178 -4.29 16.38 6.28
CA THR A 178 -4.98 17.08 7.38
C THR A 178 -5.58 16.10 8.38
N ASP A 179 -6.18 14.99 7.92
CA ASP A 179 -6.68 13.91 8.78
C ASP A 179 -5.54 13.23 9.56
N MET A 180 -4.40 12.98 8.92
CA MET A 180 -3.20 12.46 9.57
C MET A 180 -2.73 13.39 10.71
N ILE A 181 -2.65 14.71 10.45
CA ILE A 181 -2.31 15.73 11.46
C ILE A 181 -3.35 15.79 12.59
N ASN A 182 -4.63 15.66 12.28
CA ASN A 182 -5.67 15.74 13.31
C ASN A 182 -5.65 14.52 14.22
N LYS A 183 -5.41 13.32 13.68
CA LYS A 183 -5.31 12.09 14.48
C LYS A 183 -4.07 12.06 15.37
N THR A 184 -2.96 12.66 14.95
CA THR A 184 -1.76 12.78 15.82
C THR A 184 -2.00 13.68 17.02
N LYS A 185 -2.86 14.70 16.92
CA LYS A 185 -3.26 15.55 18.07
C LYS A 185 -4.08 14.80 19.11
N VAL A 186 -4.96 13.89 18.68
CA VAL A 186 -5.75 13.04 19.60
C VAL A 186 -4.84 12.00 20.28
N GLY A 187 -3.90 11.45 19.52
CA GLY A 187 -2.85 10.62 20.07
C GLY A 187 -2.07 9.90 18.98
N VAL A 188 -0.75 10.09 19.00
CA VAL A 188 0.18 9.45 18.06
C VAL A 188 0.28 7.95 18.34
N GLU A 189 0.15 7.11 17.32
CA GLU A 189 0.47 5.69 17.41
C GLU A 189 1.89 5.42 16.93
N LYS A 190 2.85 5.40 17.86
CA LYS A 190 4.22 4.93 17.57
C LYS A 190 4.26 3.42 17.72
N ILE A 191 4.46 2.69 16.62
CA ILE A 191 4.51 1.23 16.61
C ILE A 191 5.98 0.78 16.71
N ASP A 192 6.34 0.21 17.85
CA ASP A 192 7.64 -0.41 18.11
C ASP A 192 7.44 -1.89 18.50
N PRO A 193 7.97 -2.85 17.70
CA PRO A 193 7.84 -4.28 18.00
C PRO A 193 8.65 -4.75 19.23
N LEU A 194 9.52 -3.91 19.79
CA LEU A 194 10.38 -4.26 20.94
C LEU A 194 9.87 -3.69 22.26
N SER A 195 9.38 -2.45 22.23
CA SER A 195 8.99 -1.70 23.43
C SER A 195 7.54 -1.20 23.41
N GLY A 196 6.80 -1.50 22.33
CA GLY A 196 5.43 -1.05 22.15
C GLY A 196 4.41 -1.86 22.96
N ASP A 197 3.18 -1.36 22.96
CA ASP A 197 2.03 -2.00 23.60
C ASP A 197 1.06 -2.49 22.51
N PRO A 198 1.20 -3.74 22.02
CA PRO A 198 0.35 -4.25 20.95
C PRO A 198 -1.12 -4.33 21.38
N LYS A 199 -1.41 -4.51 22.68
CA LYS A 199 -2.77 -4.56 23.20
C LYS A 199 -3.45 -3.21 23.00
N ARG A 200 -2.81 -2.13 23.41
CA ARG A 200 -3.31 -0.76 23.19
C ARG A 200 -3.50 -0.44 21.71
N THR A 201 -2.57 -0.84 20.85
CA THR A 201 -2.71 -0.63 19.39
C THR A 201 -3.96 -1.31 18.85
N ILE A 202 -4.17 -2.57 19.22
CA ILE A 202 -5.32 -3.35 18.76
C ILE A 202 -6.63 -2.82 19.35
N GLU A 203 -6.66 -2.34 20.60
CA GLU A 203 -7.84 -1.67 21.18
C GLU A 203 -8.24 -0.43 20.37
N ARG A 204 -7.28 0.40 19.98
CA ARG A 204 -7.55 1.58 19.15
C ARG A 204 -8.02 1.18 17.75
N LEU A 205 -7.41 0.16 17.15
CA LEU A 205 -7.85 -0.39 15.86
C LEU A 205 -9.28 -0.95 15.93
N LYS A 206 -9.70 -1.57 17.05
CA LYS A 206 -11.09 -2.02 17.26
C LYS A 206 -12.09 -0.86 17.13
N GLN A 207 -11.73 0.34 17.61
CA GLN A 207 -12.59 1.53 17.59
C GLN A 207 -12.71 2.19 16.19
N VAL A 208 -11.77 1.92 15.28
CA VAL A 208 -11.82 2.43 13.91
C VAL A 208 -12.99 1.78 13.17
N ARG A 209 -13.79 2.58 12.45
CA ARG A 209 -14.87 2.07 11.62
C ARG A 209 -14.28 1.36 10.40
N GLY A 210 -14.79 0.19 10.05
CA GLY A 210 -14.40 -0.49 8.81
C GLY A 210 -15.08 0.11 7.59
N ILE A 211 -14.39 0.10 6.46
CA ILE A 211 -14.97 0.30 5.13
C ILE A 211 -15.84 -0.91 4.83
N MET A 212 -17.15 -0.71 4.75
CA MET A 212 -18.11 -1.74 4.35
C MET A 212 -18.15 -1.83 2.83
N TYR A 213 -18.39 -3.03 2.30
CA TYR A 213 -18.41 -3.30 0.85
C TYR A 213 -17.14 -2.81 0.13
N PRO A 214 -15.94 -3.31 0.50
CA PRO A 214 -14.66 -2.88 -0.09
C PRO A 214 -14.62 -2.97 -1.63
N ARG A 215 -15.42 -3.88 -2.23
CA ARG A 215 -15.56 -4.00 -3.69
C ARG A 215 -15.85 -2.68 -4.40
N ASP A 216 -16.68 -1.84 -3.81
CA ASP A 216 -17.16 -0.61 -4.44
C ASP A 216 -16.22 0.58 -4.21
N VAL A 217 -15.35 0.47 -3.19
CA VAL A 217 -14.45 1.54 -2.76
C VAL A 217 -13.06 1.36 -3.33
N PHE A 218 -12.53 0.14 -3.33
CA PHE A 218 -11.16 -0.13 -3.72
C PHE A 218 -11.04 -0.35 -5.23
N GLN A 219 -10.04 0.26 -5.83
CA GLN A 219 -9.76 0.17 -7.24
C GLN A 219 -8.30 -0.19 -7.51
N PHE A 220 -8.06 -0.77 -8.68
CA PHE A 220 -6.71 -1.11 -9.10
C PHE A 220 -5.84 0.14 -9.16
N SER A 221 -4.72 0.11 -8.45
CA SER A 221 -3.70 1.15 -8.43
C SER A 221 -2.34 0.54 -8.71
N MET A 222 -1.49 1.26 -9.43
CA MET A 222 -0.13 0.86 -9.76
C MET A 222 0.80 2.08 -9.73
N SER A 223 2.11 1.87 -9.73
CA SER A 223 3.08 2.97 -9.77
C SER A 223 3.05 3.72 -11.09
N GLU A 224 3.50 4.99 -11.08
CA GLU A 224 3.61 5.83 -12.28
C GLU A 224 4.45 5.20 -13.39
N ASN A 225 5.56 4.55 -13.01
CA ASN A 225 6.42 3.83 -13.95
C ASN A 225 5.64 2.71 -14.66
N THR A 226 4.87 1.94 -13.91
CA THR A 226 4.02 0.88 -14.46
C THR A 226 2.94 1.46 -15.37
N GLN A 227 2.29 2.56 -14.99
CA GLN A 227 1.32 3.24 -15.84
C GLN A 227 1.95 3.67 -17.19
N ALA A 228 3.15 4.26 -17.14
CA ALA A 228 3.87 4.67 -18.35
C ALA A 228 4.23 3.49 -19.26
N CYS A 229 4.64 2.36 -18.68
CA CYS A 229 4.93 1.14 -19.44
C CYS A 229 3.67 0.58 -20.12
N ILE A 230 2.54 0.56 -19.43
CA ILE A 230 1.26 0.08 -19.98
C ILE A 230 0.77 1.02 -21.08
N ALA A 231 0.80 2.34 -20.86
CA ALA A 231 0.44 3.31 -21.88
C ALA A 231 1.29 3.14 -23.16
N SER A 232 2.60 2.95 -22.99
CA SER A 232 3.53 2.66 -24.09
C SER A 232 3.17 1.36 -24.82
N GLN A 233 2.80 0.30 -24.09
CA GLN A 233 2.38 -0.97 -24.67
C GLN A 233 1.09 -0.82 -25.48
N VAL A 234 0.08 -0.16 -24.93
CA VAL A 234 -1.21 0.10 -25.60
C VAL A 234 -0.99 0.90 -26.88
N GLN A 235 -0.19 1.97 -26.85
CA GLN A 235 0.13 2.76 -28.04
C GLN A 235 0.84 1.94 -29.12
N ARG A 236 1.78 1.06 -28.73
CA ARG A 236 2.45 0.15 -29.67
C ARG A 236 1.48 -0.82 -30.31
N ASP A 237 0.64 -1.48 -29.52
CA ASP A 237 -0.34 -2.45 -30.03
C ASP A 237 -1.38 -1.77 -30.92
N SER A 238 -1.89 -0.60 -30.55
CA SER A 238 -2.78 0.22 -31.40
C SER A 238 -2.14 0.59 -32.74
N SER A 239 -0.86 0.95 -32.73
CA SER A 239 -0.12 1.24 -33.97
C SER A 239 0.06 0.00 -34.83
N ASN A 240 0.35 -1.14 -34.20
CA ASN A 240 0.51 -2.42 -34.88
C ASN A 240 -0.80 -2.92 -35.49
N VAL A 241 -1.95 -2.69 -34.85
CA VAL A 241 -3.28 -2.94 -35.44
C VAL A 241 -3.43 -2.16 -36.75
N LYS A 242 -3.15 -0.85 -36.73
CA LYS A 242 -3.26 0.02 -37.91
C LYS A 242 -2.34 -0.44 -39.05
N VAL A 243 -1.11 -0.86 -38.73
CA VAL A 243 -0.17 -1.41 -39.72
C VAL A 243 -0.67 -2.75 -40.27
N ALA A 244 -1.08 -3.68 -39.40
CA ALA A 244 -1.57 -4.99 -39.83
C ALA A 244 -2.85 -4.90 -40.68
N LEU A 245 -3.73 -3.94 -40.38
CA LEU A 245 -4.91 -3.63 -41.21
C LEU A 245 -4.52 -3.18 -42.61
N LYS A 246 -3.53 -2.27 -42.74
CA LYS A 246 -3.02 -1.81 -44.06
C LYS A 246 -2.49 -2.97 -44.91
N HIS A 247 -1.85 -3.95 -44.27
CA HIS A 247 -1.33 -5.14 -44.95
C HIS A 247 -2.32 -6.30 -45.05
N ARG A 248 -3.59 -6.11 -44.63
CA ARG A 248 -4.65 -7.14 -44.60
C ARG A 248 -4.25 -8.42 -43.85
N ASN A 249 -3.34 -8.29 -42.87
CA ASN A 249 -2.93 -9.42 -42.04
C ASN A 249 -3.90 -9.57 -40.85
N HIS A 250 -5.04 -10.21 -41.11
CA HIS A 250 -6.11 -10.38 -40.13
C HIS A 250 -5.68 -11.15 -38.88
N ALA A 251 -4.70 -12.06 -38.99
CA ALA A 251 -4.18 -12.79 -37.84
C ALA A 251 -3.45 -11.86 -36.85
N LEU A 252 -2.60 -10.95 -37.37
CA LEU A 252 -1.92 -9.95 -36.54
C LEU A 252 -2.88 -8.92 -35.98
N VAL A 253 -3.87 -8.47 -36.75
CA VAL A 253 -4.93 -7.58 -36.24
C VAL A 253 -5.62 -8.20 -35.04
N LYS A 254 -6.05 -9.46 -35.15
CA LYS A 254 -6.69 -10.20 -34.06
C LYS A 254 -5.77 -10.34 -32.85
N HIS A 255 -4.48 -10.63 -33.06
CA HIS A 255 -3.50 -10.76 -31.98
C HIS A 255 -3.38 -9.46 -31.17
N TYR A 256 -3.11 -8.32 -31.82
CA TYR A 256 -2.93 -7.06 -31.12
C TYR A 256 -4.23 -6.53 -30.49
N LEU A 257 -5.38 -6.69 -31.16
CA LEU A 257 -6.68 -6.36 -30.57
C LEU A 257 -6.96 -7.18 -29.30
N ASN A 258 -6.64 -8.47 -29.31
CA ASN A 258 -6.81 -9.32 -28.13
C ASN A 258 -5.89 -8.89 -26.97
N ASN A 259 -4.67 -8.42 -27.26
CA ASN A 259 -3.76 -7.92 -26.22
C ASN A 259 -4.34 -6.66 -25.54
N VAL A 260 -4.78 -5.67 -26.33
CA VAL A 260 -5.39 -4.44 -25.79
C VAL A 260 -6.67 -4.76 -25.03
N LYS A 261 -7.51 -5.65 -25.55
CA LYS A 261 -8.71 -6.13 -24.86
C LYS A 261 -8.38 -6.77 -23.52
N THR A 262 -7.40 -7.68 -23.49
CA THR A 262 -6.99 -8.37 -22.25
C THR A 262 -6.51 -7.38 -21.20
N LEU A 263 -5.74 -6.37 -21.59
CA LEU A 263 -5.29 -5.31 -20.68
C LEU A 263 -6.47 -4.47 -20.17
N ASN A 264 -7.42 -4.12 -21.04
CA ASN A 264 -8.62 -3.38 -20.66
C ASN A 264 -9.47 -4.15 -19.65
N ASP A 265 -9.72 -5.44 -19.91
CA ASP A 265 -10.54 -6.31 -19.07
C ASP A 265 -9.89 -6.57 -17.70
N LEU A 266 -8.54 -6.59 -17.63
CA LEU A 266 -7.81 -6.85 -16.39
C LEU A 266 -7.64 -5.60 -15.51
N LEU A 267 -7.38 -4.43 -16.11
CA LEU A 267 -6.95 -3.22 -15.39
C LEU A 267 -8.07 -2.18 -15.23
N GLU A 268 -9.11 -2.27 -16.06
CA GLU A 268 -10.29 -1.39 -16.07
C GLU A 268 -9.97 0.12 -16.11
N GLN A 269 -8.83 0.52 -16.68
CA GLN A 269 -8.39 1.91 -16.77
C GLN A 269 -9.07 2.65 -17.93
N SER A 270 -9.50 3.89 -17.71
CA SER A 270 -10.15 4.72 -18.74
C SER A 270 -9.29 4.90 -19.98
N SER A 271 -7.99 5.19 -19.81
CA SER A 271 -7.06 5.39 -20.91
C SER A 271 -6.91 4.18 -21.84
N ILE A 272 -7.01 2.96 -21.30
CA ILE A 272 -6.96 1.72 -22.10
C ILE A 272 -8.29 1.49 -22.80
N ARG A 273 -9.41 1.80 -22.12
CA ARG A 273 -10.75 1.70 -22.69
C ARG A 273 -10.95 2.62 -23.87
N ASP A 274 -10.51 3.86 -23.75
CA ASP A 274 -10.59 4.87 -24.82
C ASP A 274 -9.76 4.41 -26.01
N ALA A 275 -8.52 3.97 -25.78
CA ALA A 275 -7.65 3.43 -26.83
C ALA A 275 -8.23 2.18 -27.52
N TYR A 276 -8.95 1.32 -26.78
CA TYR A 276 -9.60 0.13 -27.35
C TYR A 276 -10.82 0.50 -28.19
N ALA A 277 -11.61 1.49 -27.77
CA ALA A 277 -12.79 1.94 -28.50
C ALA A 277 -12.46 2.62 -29.84
N GLU A 278 -11.24 3.15 -29.98
CA GLU A 278 -10.74 3.78 -31.22
C GLU A 278 -10.17 2.78 -32.26
N LEU A 279 -10.06 1.49 -31.92
CA LEU A 279 -9.48 0.44 -32.79
C LEU A 279 -10.53 -0.37 -33.55
#